data_AF-A0A7J4IKX1-F1
#
_entry.id   AF-A0A7J4IKX1-F1
#
_cell.length_a   1.000
_cell.length_b   1.000
_cell.length_c   1.000
_cell.angle_alpha   90.00
_cell.angle_beta   90.00
_cell.angle_gamma   90.00
#
_symmetry.space_group_name_H-M   'P 1'
#
loop_
_entity.id
_entity.type
_entity.pdbx_description
1 polymer ?
#
loop_
_entity_poly.entity_id
_entity_poly.type
_entity_poly.pdbx_seq_one_letter_code
_entity_poly.pdbx_strand_id
1 'polypeptide(L)'
;LPPALASIAPNTGVQGATVAITNLAGTGFLPGATVRFTRTGSAAIAATNVVAVSPTKITCRVALPPAAATGPWDVVVTNPDNKSATLTGGFAVSRSWPPGTNVTYTGQKIVITQPGSYVLTNDIMNSNLPTCIEIRASNVVFDGFGHLIDGLDTSQSTGFYVHGPTSAVSNVTIRNVRVQDWWLGIHLHGARNSRVETSNLSSNAFAGVIAYSNAVGNTITGSTIDGNNYGVMFTDGSTGGAVSDSMIAQNACGLYVYLSDGVSVTGNRIADNSNTGFELYLSGGGTIFNNRFNNNVNVVFTGEPFKANTWSVTPGAAGGPNIMGGPRIGGNFWGQPDGTGFSQTHPDTNGDGFCDIALQIAEQNSDYYPLSANSTPTPHVVTVPGAGGVPTDTDADGRCDDVNGNGRKDFADIVLYFNQMSWIAANEPAASFDYNGNGRIDFADVVWLLAHL
;
A
#
# COMPACT_ATOMS: atom_id res chain seq x y z
N LEU A 1 -44.74 -6.48 -11.30
CA LEU A 1 -43.89 -5.29 -11.02
C LEU A 1 -42.46 -5.77 -10.82
N PRO A 2 -41.41 -4.99 -11.13
CA PRO A 2 -40.06 -5.37 -10.72
C PRO A 2 -39.99 -5.50 -9.19
N PRO A 3 -39.11 -6.37 -8.65
CA PRO A 3 -38.89 -6.42 -7.21
C PRO A 3 -38.26 -5.10 -6.73
N ALA A 4 -38.28 -4.87 -5.42
CA ALA A 4 -37.49 -3.82 -4.77
C ALA A 4 -36.85 -4.39 -3.50
N LEU A 5 -35.63 -3.95 -3.18
CA LEU A 5 -34.88 -4.40 -2.00
C LEU A 5 -34.77 -3.26 -1.00
N ALA A 6 -35.02 -3.58 0.28
CA ALA A 6 -34.98 -2.60 1.38
C ALA A 6 -33.81 -2.87 2.34
N SER A 7 -33.59 -4.12 2.73
CA SER A 7 -32.53 -4.48 3.69
C SER A 7 -32.19 -5.96 3.64
N ILE A 8 -31.04 -6.35 4.19
CA ILE A 8 -30.62 -7.75 4.36
C ILE A 8 -30.12 -7.99 5.79
N ALA A 9 -30.44 -9.14 6.38
CA ALA A 9 -29.98 -9.53 7.72
C ALA A 9 -29.58 -11.02 7.78
N PRO A 10 -28.38 -11.35 8.33
CA PRO A 10 -27.29 -10.40 8.58
C PRO A 10 -26.79 -9.75 7.28
N ASN A 11 -26.26 -8.54 7.38
CA ASN A 11 -25.67 -7.81 6.25
C ASN A 11 -24.15 -7.99 6.16
N THR A 12 -23.57 -8.95 6.87
CA THR A 12 -22.13 -9.23 6.85
C THR A 12 -21.84 -10.73 6.87
N GLY A 13 -20.64 -11.09 6.43
CA GLY A 13 -20.14 -12.45 6.45
C GLY A 13 -18.63 -12.55 6.33
N VAL A 14 -18.04 -13.58 6.94
CA VAL A 14 -16.60 -13.83 6.91
C VAL A 14 -16.26 -14.71 5.69
N GLN A 15 -15.14 -14.45 5.00
CA GLN A 15 -14.60 -15.33 3.95
C GLN A 15 -14.61 -16.81 4.40
N GLY A 16 -14.83 -17.72 3.47
CA GLY A 16 -14.89 -19.17 3.76
C GLY A 16 -16.11 -19.63 4.57
N ALA A 17 -16.89 -18.72 5.17
CA ALA A 17 -18.09 -19.07 5.92
C ALA A 17 -19.32 -19.20 5.02
N THR A 18 -20.30 -19.99 5.49
CA THR A 18 -21.66 -19.98 4.92
C THR A 18 -22.59 -19.18 5.82
N VAL A 19 -23.12 -18.09 5.29
CA VAL A 19 -24.01 -17.18 6.03
C VAL A 19 -25.46 -17.52 5.73
N ALA A 20 -26.28 -17.68 6.77
CA ALA A 20 -27.72 -17.83 6.64
C ALA A 20 -28.39 -16.45 6.67
N ILE A 21 -28.94 -16.02 5.54
CA ILE A 21 -29.73 -14.78 5.42
C ILE A 21 -31.13 -15.08 5.93
N THR A 22 -31.45 -14.55 7.10
CA THR A 22 -32.73 -14.76 7.80
C THR A 22 -33.80 -13.76 7.38
N ASN A 23 -33.39 -12.62 6.80
CA ASN A 23 -34.32 -11.62 6.28
C ASN A 23 -33.70 -10.77 5.16
N LEU A 24 -33.96 -11.11 3.90
CA LEU A 24 -33.80 -10.21 2.76
C LEU A 24 -35.17 -9.56 2.48
N ALA A 25 -35.35 -8.33 2.97
CA ALA A 25 -36.63 -7.62 2.97
C ALA A 25 -36.78 -6.74 1.73
N GLY A 26 -38.02 -6.60 1.26
CA GLY A 26 -38.34 -5.81 0.08
C GLY A 26 -39.80 -5.94 -0.34
N THR A 27 -40.07 -5.85 -1.63
CA THR A 27 -41.42 -6.02 -2.20
C THR A 27 -41.36 -6.69 -3.57
N GLY A 28 -42.45 -7.34 -3.97
CA GLY A 28 -42.61 -7.90 -5.31
C GLY A 28 -41.80 -9.18 -5.56
N PHE A 29 -41.37 -9.89 -4.51
CA PHE A 29 -40.69 -11.18 -4.67
C PHE A 29 -41.66 -12.27 -5.13
N LEU A 30 -41.22 -13.07 -6.09
CA LEU A 30 -42.00 -14.19 -6.62
C LEU A 30 -41.39 -15.54 -6.20
N PRO A 31 -42.21 -16.59 -5.99
CA PRO A 31 -41.70 -17.95 -5.82
C PRO A 31 -40.78 -18.34 -6.98
N GLY A 32 -39.58 -18.84 -6.68
CA GLY A 32 -38.54 -19.13 -7.68
C GLY A 32 -37.56 -18.00 -7.96
N ALA A 33 -37.62 -16.88 -7.22
CA ALA A 33 -36.61 -15.84 -7.28
C ALA A 33 -35.20 -16.38 -6.97
N THR A 34 -34.18 -15.78 -7.58
CA THR A 34 -32.76 -16.08 -7.33
C THR A 34 -32.08 -14.89 -6.66
N VAL A 35 -31.03 -15.15 -5.87
CA VAL A 35 -30.24 -14.12 -5.18
C VAL A 35 -28.76 -14.31 -5.53
N ARG A 36 -28.06 -13.23 -5.90
CA ARG A 36 -26.62 -13.21 -6.20
C ARG A 36 -25.95 -12.04 -5.48
N PHE A 37 -24.71 -12.22 -5.08
CA PHE A 37 -23.85 -11.17 -4.55
C PHE A 37 -22.83 -10.80 -5.63
N THR A 38 -22.74 -9.52 -5.98
CA THR A 38 -21.91 -9.04 -7.09
C THR A 38 -20.99 -7.91 -6.65
N ARG A 39 -19.80 -7.86 -7.25
CA ARG A 39 -18.80 -6.80 -7.06
C ARG A 39 -17.97 -6.68 -8.34
N THR A 40 -17.71 -5.45 -8.79
CA THR A 40 -16.88 -5.19 -9.97
C THR A 40 -15.50 -5.83 -9.80
N GLY A 41 -15.01 -6.51 -10.84
CA GLY A 41 -13.72 -7.20 -10.80
C GLY A 41 -13.70 -8.50 -9.98
N SER A 42 -14.87 -9.01 -9.53
CA SER A 42 -14.97 -10.27 -8.78
C SER A 42 -16.05 -11.19 -9.38
N ALA A 43 -15.82 -12.51 -9.29
CA ALA A 43 -16.83 -13.49 -9.66
C ALA A 43 -18.06 -13.37 -8.74
N ALA A 44 -19.25 -13.37 -9.33
CA ALA A 44 -20.49 -13.28 -8.59
C ALA A 44 -20.76 -14.55 -7.76
N ILE A 45 -21.21 -14.37 -6.52
CA ILE A 45 -21.49 -15.47 -5.58
C ILE A 45 -23.00 -15.73 -5.59
N ALA A 46 -23.43 -16.90 -6.06
CA ALA A 46 -24.83 -17.29 -6.06
C ALA A 46 -25.26 -17.77 -4.66
N ALA A 47 -26.41 -17.29 -4.17
CA ALA A 47 -27.01 -17.82 -2.96
C ALA A 47 -27.69 -19.18 -3.25
N THR A 48 -27.70 -20.05 -2.24
CA THR A 48 -28.39 -21.34 -2.23
C THR A 48 -29.58 -21.29 -1.29
N ASN A 49 -30.46 -22.29 -1.36
CA ASN A 49 -31.67 -22.38 -0.53
C ASN A 49 -32.50 -21.10 -0.53
N VAL A 50 -32.63 -20.46 -1.69
CA VAL A 50 -33.40 -19.23 -1.85
C VAL A 50 -34.89 -19.55 -1.78
N VAL A 51 -35.57 -18.98 -0.80
CA VAL A 51 -37.01 -19.15 -0.57
C VAL A 51 -37.66 -17.78 -0.45
N ALA A 52 -38.55 -17.43 -1.37
CA ALA A 52 -39.46 -16.30 -1.23
C ALA A 52 -40.58 -16.70 -0.25
N VAL A 53 -40.37 -16.42 1.04
CA VAL A 53 -41.29 -16.75 2.13
C VAL A 53 -42.61 -15.98 1.99
N SER A 54 -42.54 -14.77 1.45
CA SER A 54 -43.68 -13.94 1.08
C SER A 54 -43.25 -12.95 -0.02
N PRO A 55 -44.19 -12.19 -0.62
CA PRO A 55 -43.84 -11.13 -1.57
C PRO A 55 -42.92 -10.03 -1.01
N THR A 56 -42.65 -10.01 0.29
CA THR A 56 -41.80 -9.01 0.96
C THR A 56 -40.60 -9.58 1.71
N LYS A 57 -40.40 -10.91 1.70
CA LYS A 57 -39.30 -11.57 2.42
C LYS A 57 -38.72 -12.75 1.66
N ILE A 58 -37.41 -12.74 1.47
CA ILE A 58 -36.60 -13.88 1.05
C ILE A 58 -35.71 -14.36 2.21
N THR A 59 -35.52 -15.67 2.31
CA THR A 59 -34.44 -16.30 3.09
C THR A 59 -33.52 -17.08 2.15
N CYS A 60 -32.22 -17.10 2.43
CA CYS A 60 -31.26 -17.87 1.63
C CYS A 60 -30.00 -18.19 2.43
N ARG A 61 -29.04 -18.89 1.80
CA ARG A 61 -27.68 -19.07 2.30
C ARG A 61 -26.69 -18.58 1.26
N VAL A 62 -25.60 -17.98 1.70
CA VAL A 62 -24.49 -17.59 0.82
C VAL A 62 -23.21 -18.21 1.34
N ALA A 63 -22.57 -19.05 0.51
CA ALA A 63 -21.26 -19.62 0.81
C ALA A 63 -20.19 -18.66 0.25
N LEU A 64 -19.48 -17.97 1.14
CA LEU A 64 -18.45 -17.01 0.77
C LEU A 64 -17.15 -17.77 0.46
N PRO A 65 -16.55 -17.60 -0.75
CA PRO A 65 -15.25 -18.18 -1.03
C PRO A 65 -14.18 -17.72 -0.02
N PRO A 66 -13.20 -18.57 0.34
CA PRO A 66 -12.06 -18.16 1.17
C PRO A 66 -11.27 -16.97 0.62
N ALA A 67 -11.26 -16.81 -0.71
CA ALA A 67 -10.59 -15.72 -1.42
C ALA A 67 -11.56 -14.62 -1.89
N ALA A 68 -12.79 -14.56 -1.37
CA ALA A 68 -13.75 -13.52 -1.76
C ALA A 68 -13.18 -12.13 -1.44
N ALA A 69 -13.23 -11.18 -2.38
CA ALA A 69 -12.80 -9.81 -2.13
C ALA A 69 -13.52 -9.23 -0.91
N THR A 70 -12.77 -8.62 0.02
CA THR A 70 -13.33 -8.01 1.23
C THR A 70 -13.99 -6.67 0.91
N GLY A 71 -14.86 -6.21 1.82
CA GLY A 71 -15.60 -4.95 1.67
C GLY A 71 -17.01 -5.15 1.12
N PRO A 72 -17.64 -4.08 0.57
CA PRO A 72 -19.05 -4.10 0.19
C PRO A 72 -19.30 -4.92 -1.09
N TRP A 73 -20.42 -5.63 -1.09
CA TRP A 73 -20.98 -6.39 -2.21
C TRP A 73 -22.43 -5.96 -2.42
N ASP A 74 -22.82 -5.86 -3.68
CA ASP A 74 -24.19 -5.61 -4.07
C ASP A 74 -24.99 -6.91 -3.95
N VAL A 75 -26.25 -6.81 -3.51
CA VAL A 75 -27.18 -7.95 -3.47
C VAL A 75 -28.20 -7.79 -4.58
N VAL A 76 -28.23 -8.74 -5.51
CA VAL A 76 -29.13 -8.74 -6.67
C VAL A 76 -30.18 -9.83 -6.51
N VAL A 77 -31.45 -9.46 -6.64
CA VAL A 77 -32.58 -10.40 -6.71
C VAL A 77 -33.16 -10.38 -8.11
N THR A 78 -33.35 -11.56 -8.71
CA THR A 78 -34.01 -11.72 -10.01
C THR A 78 -35.19 -12.67 -9.87
N ASN A 79 -36.38 -12.18 -10.21
CA ASN A 79 -37.61 -12.97 -10.25
C ASN A 79 -37.67 -13.88 -11.50
N PRO A 80 -38.54 -14.91 -11.53
CA PRO A 80 -38.74 -15.77 -12.70
C PRO A 80 -39.23 -15.05 -13.96
N ASP A 81 -39.81 -13.85 -13.83
CA ASP A 81 -40.20 -12.99 -14.95
C ASP A 81 -39.03 -12.14 -15.49
N ASN A 82 -37.80 -12.46 -15.09
CA ASN A 82 -36.53 -11.80 -15.43
C ASN A 82 -36.39 -10.34 -14.96
N LYS A 83 -37.29 -9.86 -14.10
CA LYS A 83 -37.13 -8.54 -13.49
C LYS A 83 -36.24 -8.64 -12.27
N SER A 84 -35.34 -7.67 -12.13
CA SER A 84 -34.35 -7.66 -11.05
C SER A 84 -34.33 -6.33 -10.29
N ALA A 85 -33.73 -6.39 -9.09
CA ALA A 85 -33.40 -5.23 -8.27
C ALA A 85 -32.06 -5.47 -7.58
N THR A 86 -31.36 -4.38 -7.29
CA THR A 86 -30.05 -4.38 -6.65
C THR A 86 -30.09 -3.55 -5.38
N LEU A 87 -29.57 -4.11 -4.29
CA LEU A 87 -29.25 -3.40 -3.06
C LEU A 87 -27.74 -3.13 -3.07
N THR A 88 -27.37 -1.94 -3.55
CA THR A 88 -25.97 -1.53 -3.69
C THR A 88 -25.28 -1.49 -2.33
N GLY A 89 -24.11 -2.14 -2.23
CA GLY A 89 -23.35 -2.27 -0.98
C GLY A 89 -24.13 -2.94 0.16
N GLY A 90 -25.18 -3.70 -0.15
CA GLY A 90 -26.10 -4.26 0.84
C GLY A 90 -25.48 -5.28 1.78
N PHE A 91 -24.34 -5.88 1.41
CA PHE A 91 -23.68 -6.92 2.21
C PHE A 91 -22.16 -6.70 2.25
N ALA A 92 -21.51 -6.89 3.40
CA ALA A 92 -20.06 -6.75 3.52
C ALA A 92 -19.37 -8.09 3.81
N VAL A 93 -18.33 -8.40 3.01
CA VAL A 93 -17.44 -9.55 3.25
C VAL A 93 -16.25 -9.11 4.10
N SER A 94 -16.09 -9.73 5.26
CA SER A 94 -14.92 -9.56 6.13
C SER A 94 -13.91 -10.69 5.92
N ARG A 95 -12.64 -10.41 6.20
CA ARG A 95 -11.55 -11.38 6.02
C ARG A 95 -11.69 -12.56 6.98
N SER A 96 -11.45 -13.79 6.51
CA SER A 96 -11.19 -14.95 7.38
C SER A 96 -9.70 -15.02 7.65
N TRP A 97 -9.31 -14.95 8.91
CA TRP A 97 -7.95 -15.26 9.32
C TRP A 97 -7.88 -16.70 9.87
N PRO A 98 -6.75 -17.44 9.78
CA PRO A 98 -6.58 -18.68 10.54
C PRO A 98 -7.01 -18.48 12.00
N PRO A 99 -7.56 -19.52 12.65
CA PRO A 99 -8.07 -19.43 14.02
C PRO A 99 -6.94 -18.95 14.94
N GLY A 100 -7.03 -17.70 15.39
CA GLY A 100 -6.15 -17.12 16.39
C GLY A 100 -6.72 -17.33 17.78
N THR A 101 -5.84 -17.45 18.78
CA THR A 101 -6.21 -17.43 20.19
C THR A 101 -6.69 -16.03 20.56
N ASN A 102 -7.94 -15.90 20.98
CA ASN A 102 -8.46 -14.64 21.49
C ASN A 102 -7.69 -14.22 22.74
N VAL A 103 -7.27 -12.96 22.77
CA VAL A 103 -6.63 -12.31 23.89
C VAL A 103 -7.52 -11.14 24.30
N THR A 104 -7.90 -11.11 25.58
CA THR A 104 -8.69 -10.02 26.16
C THR A 104 -7.84 -9.35 27.21
N TYR A 105 -7.73 -8.02 27.13
CA TYR A 105 -7.06 -7.25 28.18
C TYR A 105 -7.98 -7.10 29.38
N THR A 106 -7.51 -7.50 30.56
CA THR A 106 -8.26 -7.48 31.83
C THR A 106 -7.59 -6.61 32.89
N GLY A 107 -6.82 -5.59 32.48
CA GLY A 107 -6.06 -4.73 33.40
C GLY A 107 -4.67 -5.28 33.78
N GLN A 108 -4.22 -6.36 33.13
CA GLN A 108 -2.92 -6.97 33.37
C GLN A 108 -2.12 -7.09 32.07
N LYS A 109 -0.79 -7.13 32.21
CA LYS A 109 0.13 -7.33 31.08
C LYS A 109 -0.23 -8.63 30.33
N ILE A 110 -0.39 -8.52 29.02
CA ILE A 110 -0.54 -9.68 28.14
C ILE A 110 0.86 -10.23 27.85
N VAL A 111 1.06 -11.53 28.09
CA VAL A 111 2.35 -12.19 27.84
C VAL A 111 2.17 -13.34 26.87
N ILE A 112 2.84 -13.28 25.72
CA ILE A 112 2.81 -14.30 24.67
C ILE A 112 4.11 -15.10 24.73
N THR A 113 4.03 -16.36 25.16
CA THR A 113 5.19 -17.24 25.34
C THR A 113 5.21 -18.44 24.41
N GLN A 114 4.21 -18.58 23.54
CA GLN A 114 4.11 -19.68 22.58
C GLN A 114 3.90 -19.14 21.16
N PRO A 115 4.53 -19.78 20.15
CA PRO A 115 4.20 -19.55 18.74
C PRO A 115 2.70 -19.65 18.48
N GLY A 116 2.18 -18.89 17.53
CA GLY A 116 0.77 -18.95 17.17
C GLY A 116 0.20 -17.62 16.70
N SER A 117 -1.07 -17.65 16.33
CA SER A 117 -1.83 -16.43 16.02
C SER A 117 -2.65 -16.00 17.23
N TYR A 118 -2.66 -14.71 17.52
CA TYR A 118 -3.36 -14.10 18.64
C TYR A 118 -4.17 -12.91 18.14
N VAL A 119 -5.39 -12.75 18.66
CA VAL A 119 -6.31 -11.68 18.26
C VAL A 119 -6.71 -10.89 19.49
N LEU A 120 -6.43 -9.59 19.51
CA LEU A 120 -6.95 -8.72 20.56
C LEU A 120 -8.47 -8.58 20.37
N THR A 121 -9.22 -8.64 21.47
CA THR A 121 -10.70 -8.67 21.43
C THR A 121 -11.36 -7.43 22.03
N ASN A 122 -10.57 -6.51 22.57
CA ASN A 122 -11.05 -5.28 23.16
C ASN A 122 -9.98 -4.18 23.10
N ASP A 123 -10.44 -2.94 23.09
CA ASP A 123 -9.56 -1.78 23.28
C ASP A 123 -8.95 -1.80 24.70
N ILE A 124 -7.72 -1.34 24.78
CA ILE A 124 -6.99 -1.06 26.01
C ILE A 124 -6.95 0.46 26.13
N MET A 125 -7.51 0.98 27.23
CA MET A 125 -7.63 2.42 27.48
C MET A 125 -6.72 2.82 28.64
N ASN A 126 -5.91 3.87 28.47
CA ASN A 126 -5.13 4.50 29.53
C ASN A 126 -4.34 3.53 30.43
N SER A 127 -3.64 2.56 29.84
CA SER A 127 -2.88 1.56 30.59
C SER A 127 -1.66 2.21 31.27
N ASN A 128 -1.55 2.03 32.58
CA ASN A 128 -0.42 2.52 33.38
C ASN A 128 0.71 1.48 33.54
N LEU A 129 0.65 0.37 32.79
CA LEU A 129 1.64 -0.70 32.88
C LEU A 129 2.97 -0.25 32.26
N PRO A 130 4.14 -0.65 32.80
CA PRO A 130 5.41 -0.40 32.13
C PRO A 130 5.51 -1.10 30.76
N THR A 131 4.81 -2.21 30.59
CA THR A 131 4.69 -2.91 29.30
C THR A 131 3.28 -3.46 29.18
N CYS A 132 2.57 -3.15 28.10
CA CYS A 132 1.21 -3.63 27.91
C CYS A 132 1.17 -5.06 27.38
N ILE A 133 1.86 -5.29 26.26
CA ILE A 133 1.91 -6.57 25.57
C ILE A 133 3.37 -6.98 25.42
N GLU A 134 3.71 -8.15 25.92
CA GLU A 134 5.06 -8.69 25.90
C GLU A 134 5.11 -9.99 25.12
N ILE A 135 5.85 -10.02 24.01
CA ILE A 135 5.97 -11.17 23.12
C ILE A 135 7.37 -11.76 23.30
N ARG A 136 7.42 -12.99 23.85
CA ARG A 136 8.64 -13.75 24.18
C ARG A 136 8.88 -14.97 23.30
N ALA A 137 8.05 -15.19 22.29
CA ALA A 137 8.12 -16.34 21.41
C ALA A 137 8.31 -15.92 19.95
N SER A 138 9.07 -16.73 19.22
CA SER A 138 9.15 -16.65 17.76
C SER A 138 7.88 -17.18 17.09
N ASN A 139 7.70 -16.86 15.81
CA ASN A 139 6.58 -17.35 14.98
C ASN A 139 5.21 -16.96 15.58
N VAL A 140 5.10 -15.69 15.97
CA VAL A 140 3.88 -15.11 16.53
C VAL A 140 3.25 -14.18 15.51
N VAL A 141 1.93 -14.27 15.33
CA VAL A 141 1.14 -13.25 14.65
C VAL A 141 0.20 -12.65 15.68
N PHE A 142 0.39 -11.38 16.02
CA PHE A 142 -0.52 -10.61 16.85
C PHE A 142 -1.34 -9.67 15.96
N ASP A 143 -2.65 -9.92 15.86
CA ASP A 143 -3.59 -9.08 15.14
C ASP A 143 -4.39 -8.24 16.13
N GLY A 144 -4.25 -6.93 16.05
CA GLY A 144 -5.03 -6.00 16.86
C GLY A 144 -6.48 -5.88 16.41
N PHE A 145 -6.82 -6.31 15.19
CA PHE A 145 -8.16 -6.17 14.61
C PHE A 145 -8.71 -4.72 14.64
N GLY A 146 -7.82 -3.73 14.60
CA GLY A 146 -8.11 -2.30 14.69
C GLY A 146 -8.29 -1.78 16.13
N HIS A 147 -8.12 -2.63 17.14
CA HIS A 147 -8.25 -2.23 18.54
C HIS A 147 -7.16 -1.23 18.95
N LEU A 148 -7.55 -0.37 19.89
CA LEU A 148 -6.68 0.62 20.51
C LEU A 148 -5.84 0.00 21.63
N ILE A 149 -4.57 0.39 21.69
CA ILE A 149 -3.62 0.10 22.76
C ILE A 149 -3.08 1.43 23.27
N ASP A 150 -3.77 1.98 24.27
CA ASP A 150 -3.60 3.32 24.80
C ASP A 150 -2.82 3.32 26.11
N GLY A 151 -1.79 4.16 26.21
CA GLY A 151 -0.94 4.34 27.39
C GLY A 151 -1.25 5.62 28.17
N LEU A 152 -0.23 6.23 28.78
CA LEU A 152 -0.30 7.46 29.61
C LEU A 152 0.94 8.36 29.45
N ASP A 153 1.67 8.24 28.34
CA ASP A 153 2.96 8.89 28.07
C ASP A 153 4.03 8.68 29.16
N THR A 154 3.87 7.62 29.96
CA THR A 154 4.77 7.35 31.07
C THR A 154 6.16 7.01 30.53
N SER A 155 7.20 7.70 30.99
CA SER A 155 8.57 7.44 30.56
C SER A 155 8.94 5.95 30.70
N GLN A 156 9.65 5.41 29.70
CA GLN A 156 10.03 3.99 29.61
C GLN A 156 8.87 2.99 29.48
N SER A 157 7.62 3.44 29.38
CA SER A 157 6.50 2.54 29.08
C SER A 157 6.56 2.01 27.64
N THR A 158 5.98 0.84 27.40
CA THR A 158 5.98 0.23 26.06
C THR A 158 4.65 -0.44 25.74
N GLY A 159 4.07 -0.13 24.58
CA GLY A 159 2.86 -0.79 24.08
C GLY A 159 3.12 -2.26 23.78
N PHE A 160 4.03 -2.53 22.83
CA PHE A 160 4.50 -3.87 22.48
C PHE A 160 5.99 -4.02 22.75
N TYR A 161 6.37 -4.98 23.58
CA TYR A 161 7.77 -5.34 23.80
C TYR A 161 8.05 -6.74 23.25
N VAL A 162 8.80 -6.80 22.15
CA VAL A 162 9.19 -8.03 21.46
C VAL A 162 10.65 -8.30 21.77
N HIS A 163 10.91 -9.33 22.56
CA HIS A 163 12.26 -9.72 22.97
C HIS A 163 12.27 -11.20 23.34
N GLY A 164 13.44 -11.83 23.41
CA GLY A 164 13.53 -13.17 23.98
C GLY A 164 14.32 -13.17 25.29
N PRO A 165 13.88 -13.95 26.30
CA PRO A 165 14.49 -13.91 27.64
C PRO A 165 15.90 -14.51 27.67
N THR A 166 16.25 -15.35 26.70
CA THR A 166 17.55 -16.06 26.64
C THR A 166 18.19 -16.05 25.25
N SER A 167 17.42 -15.78 24.20
CA SER A 167 17.87 -15.76 22.80
C SER A 167 16.99 -14.84 21.97
N ALA A 168 17.46 -14.40 20.81
CA ALA A 168 16.68 -13.54 19.92
C ALA A 168 15.37 -14.22 19.48
N VAL A 169 14.25 -13.49 19.56
CA VAL A 169 12.97 -13.90 18.96
C VAL A 169 12.95 -13.54 17.47
N SER A 170 12.21 -14.33 16.70
CA SER A 170 12.14 -14.16 15.25
C SER A 170 10.75 -14.37 14.68
N ASN A 171 10.48 -13.79 13.51
CA ASN A 171 9.23 -13.99 12.79
C ASN A 171 8.00 -13.64 13.64
N VAL A 172 8.03 -12.47 14.29
CA VAL A 172 6.88 -11.89 14.98
C VAL A 172 6.21 -10.90 14.05
N THR A 173 4.91 -11.03 13.79
CA THR A 173 4.12 -10.06 13.02
C THR A 173 3.14 -9.37 13.97
N ILE A 174 3.21 -8.05 14.06
CA ILE A 174 2.21 -7.21 14.75
C ILE A 174 1.47 -6.43 13.67
N ARG A 175 0.14 -6.52 13.63
CA ARG A 175 -0.64 -5.87 12.58
C ARG A 175 -2.02 -5.41 13.02
N ASN A 176 -2.57 -4.43 12.28
CA ASN A 176 -3.87 -3.83 12.55
C ASN A 176 -4.04 -3.35 14.00
N VAL A 177 -3.00 -2.73 14.56
CA VAL A 177 -3.08 -2.12 15.91
C VAL A 177 -3.16 -0.61 15.79
N ARG A 178 -3.83 0.04 16.75
CA ARG A 178 -3.67 1.47 17.01
C ARG A 178 -2.93 1.61 18.34
N VAL A 179 -1.70 2.11 18.35
CA VAL A 179 -0.85 2.21 19.54
C VAL A 179 -0.51 3.67 19.78
N GLN A 180 -0.88 4.19 20.95
CA GLN A 180 -0.71 5.60 21.29
C GLN A 180 -0.42 5.82 22.77
N ASP A 181 0.12 6.98 23.08
CA ASP A 181 0.38 7.46 24.44
C ASP A 181 1.35 6.55 25.22
N TRP A 182 2.30 5.91 24.53
CA TRP A 182 3.40 5.16 25.15
C TRP A 182 4.71 5.94 25.03
N TRP A 183 5.70 5.66 25.87
CA TRP A 183 7.06 6.11 25.56
C TRP A 183 7.55 5.43 24.27
N LEU A 184 7.43 4.10 24.19
CA LEU A 184 7.68 3.31 22.98
C LEU A 184 6.39 2.64 22.51
N GLY A 185 5.95 2.88 21.28
CA GLY A 185 4.81 2.17 20.70
C GLY A 185 5.11 0.69 20.54
N ILE A 186 6.01 0.35 19.61
CA ILE A 186 6.50 -1.03 19.38
C ILE A 186 8.02 -1.09 19.50
N HIS A 187 8.50 -1.91 20.43
CA HIS A 187 9.93 -2.15 20.68
C HIS A 187 10.34 -3.56 20.25
N LEU A 188 11.10 -3.63 19.16
CA LEU A 188 11.72 -4.82 18.59
C LEU A 188 13.16 -4.96 19.12
N HIS A 189 13.32 -5.54 20.31
CA HIS A 189 14.61 -5.67 20.99
C HIS A 189 15.31 -6.98 20.61
N GLY A 190 16.38 -6.87 19.83
CA GLY A 190 17.15 -8.02 19.33
C GLY A 190 16.32 -8.95 18.45
N ALA A 191 15.12 -8.51 18.05
CA ALA A 191 14.19 -9.30 17.25
C ALA A 191 14.72 -9.42 15.81
N ARG A 192 14.35 -10.54 15.17
CA ARG A 192 14.82 -10.85 13.81
C ARG A 192 13.66 -11.13 12.88
N ASN A 193 13.72 -10.61 11.65
CA ASN A 193 12.74 -10.89 10.60
C ASN A 193 11.28 -10.69 11.08
N SER A 194 11.06 -9.72 11.95
CA SER A 194 9.75 -9.39 12.51
C SER A 194 9.12 -8.23 11.72
N ARG A 195 7.80 -8.15 11.74
CA ARG A 195 7.02 -7.26 10.88
C ARG A 195 6.02 -6.44 11.67
N VAL A 196 5.95 -5.15 11.39
CA VAL A 196 4.86 -4.26 11.78
C VAL A 196 4.11 -3.89 10.50
N GLU A 197 2.83 -4.26 10.41
CA GLU A 197 2.07 -4.12 9.16
C GLU A 197 0.71 -3.45 9.39
N THR A 198 0.29 -2.56 8.50
CA THR A 198 -1.08 -2.00 8.49
C THR A 198 -1.52 -1.47 9.86
N SER A 199 -0.65 -0.72 10.54
CA SER A 199 -0.86 -0.27 11.92
C SER A 199 -0.78 1.25 12.04
N ASN A 200 -1.42 1.80 13.06
CA ASN A 200 -1.32 3.21 13.43
C ASN A 200 -0.50 3.36 14.71
N LEU A 201 0.62 4.07 14.65
CA LEU A 201 1.55 4.30 15.75
C LEU A 201 1.66 5.79 15.99
N SER A 202 0.74 6.33 16.79
CA SER A 202 0.50 7.76 16.89
C SER A 202 0.78 8.31 18.28
N SER A 203 1.32 9.52 18.40
CA SER A 203 1.45 10.23 19.70
C SER A 203 2.19 9.45 20.79
N ASN A 204 3.22 8.68 20.43
CA ASN A 204 4.10 8.05 21.42
C ASN A 204 5.24 9.02 21.77
N ALA A 205 5.43 9.26 23.06
CA ALA A 205 6.33 10.29 23.58
C ALA A 205 7.80 10.15 23.14
N PHE A 206 8.26 8.97 22.72
CA PHE A 206 9.60 8.79 22.15
C PHE A 206 9.60 8.16 20.76
N ALA A 207 9.15 6.92 20.59
CA ALA A 207 9.21 6.29 19.27
C ALA A 207 7.92 5.53 18.93
N GLY A 208 7.45 5.67 17.68
CA GLY A 208 6.36 4.84 17.17
C GLY A 208 6.80 3.38 17.03
N VAL A 209 7.92 3.15 16.34
CA VAL A 209 8.57 1.83 16.23
C VAL A 209 10.08 1.98 16.44
N ILE A 210 10.67 1.08 17.23
CA ILE A 210 12.12 1.00 17.44
C ILE A 210 12.63 -0.43 17.24
N ALA A 211 13.62 -0.60 16.37
CA ALA A 211 14.47 -1.79 16.25
C ALA A 211 15.81 -1.52 16.96
N TYR A 212 16.11 -2.29 18.00
CA TYR A 212 17.16 -2.01 18.97
C TYR A 212 18.02 -3.23 19.27
N SER A 213 19.31 -3.01 19.62
CA SER A 213 20.26 -4.01 20.09
C SER A 213 20.45 -5.18 19.10
N ASN A 214 21.15 -4.91 18.00
CA ASN A 214 21.50 -5.87 16.97
C ASN A 214 20.27 -6.59 16.37
N ALA A 215 19.17 -5.86 16.24
CA ALA A 215 17.97 -6.35 15.59
C ALA A 215 18.23 -6.53 14.08
N VAL A 216 17.67 -7.57 13.46
CA VAL A 216 18.04 -7.95 12.09
C VAL A 216 16.81 -8.09 11.19
N GLY A 217 16.80 -7.43 10.05
CA GLY A 217 15.82 -7.70 8.98
C GLY A 217 14.37 -7.41 9.35
N ASN A 218 14.12 -6.54 10.33
CA ASN A 218 12.74 -6.19 10.73
C ASN A 218 12.12 -5.19 9.74
N THR A 219 10.84 -5.36 9.44
CA THR A 219 10.13 -4.58 8.43
C THR A 219 8.94 -3.83 9.00
N ILE A 220 8.71 -2.62 8.51
CA ILE A 220 7.55 -1.78 8.81
C ILE A 220 6.87 -1.47 7.47
N THR A 221 5.62 -1.89 7.29
CA THR A 221 4.94 -1.79 5.99
C THR A 221 3.50 -1.31 6.11
N GLY A 222 3.04 -0.47 5.16
CA GLY A 222 1.62 -0.10 5.06
C GLY A 222 1.08 0.63 6.28
N SER A 223 1.93 1.26 7.09
CA SER A 223 1.56 1.79 8.41
C SER A 223 1.50 3.31 8.42
N THR A 224 0.73 3.87 9.35
CA THR A 224 0.71 5.31 9.65
C THR A 224 1.46 5.53 10.95
N ILE A 225 2.48 6.38 10.93
CA ILE A 225 3.35 6.67 12.06
C ILE A 225 3.43 8.19 12.21
N ASP A 226 2.73 8.73 13.21
CA ASP A 226 2.57 10.18 13.34
C ASP A 226 2.61 10.72 14.77
N GLY A 227 2.97 11.99 14.94
CA GLY A 227 2.95 12.64 16.26
C GLY A 227 3.96 12.09 17.28
N ASN A 228 4.96 11.32 16.87
CA ASN A 228 6.00 10.78 17.76
C ASN A 228 7.24 11.68 17.78
N ASN A 229 8.12 11.56 18.78
CA ASN A 229 9.42 12.22 18.68
C ASN A 229 10.26 11.62 17.53
N TYR A 230 10.35 10.29 17.48
CA TYR A 230 10.90 9.53 16.35
C TYR A 230 9.79 8.65 15.75
N GLY A 231 9.56 8.73 14.45
CA GLY A 231 8.58 7.86 13.80
C GLY A 231 9.03 6.40 13.85
N VAL A 232 10.05 6.08 13.05
CA VAL A 232 10.69 4.75 13.04
C VAL A 232 12.19 4.89 13.29
N MET A 233 12.72 4.09 14.21
CA MET A 233 14.12 4.12 14.58
C MET A 233 14.79 2.75 14.43
N PHE A 234 15.92 2.70 13.73
CA PHE A 234 16.84 1.56 13.71
C PHE A 234 18.12 1.98 14.41
N THR A 235 18.47 1.31 15.51
CA THR A 235 19.59 1.74 16.36
C THR A 235 20.39 0.56 16.92
N ASP A 236 21.57 0.88 17.45
CA ASP A 236 22.41 -0.01 18.25
C ASP A 236 22.81 -1.30 17.51
N GLY A 237 23.45 -1.13 16.35
CA GLY A 237 23.97 -2.23 15.55
C GLY A 237 22.89 -3.01 14.79
N SER A 238 21.70 -2.42 14.59
CA SER A 238 20.68 -3.04 13.77
C SER A 238 21.15 -3.19 12.33
N THR A 239 20.77 -4.28 11.67
CA THR A 239 21.22 -4.58 10.30
C THR A 239 20.09 -5.03 9.40
N GLY A 240 20.12 -4.55 8.16
CA GLY A 240 19.05 -4.79 7.21
C GLY A 240 17.74 -4.15 7.67
N GLY A 241 16.63 -4.74 7.21
CA GLY A 241 15.28 -4.24 7.52
C GLY A 241 14.76 -3.31 6.45
N ALA A 242 13.47 -3.00 6.54
CA ALA A 242 12.81 -2.18 5.54
C ALA A 242 11.69 -1.32 6.15
N VAL A 243 11.50 -0.12 5.62
CA VAL A 243 10.30 0.67 5.80
C VAL A 243 9.67 0.88 4.43
N SER A 244 8.43 0.44 4.24
CA SER A 244 7.77 0.57 2.94
C SER A 244 6.30 0.96 3.01
N ASP A 245 5.84 1.62 1.95
CA ASP A 245 4.41 1.89 1.71
C ASP A 245 3.70 2.56 2.89
N SER A 246 4.45 3.35 3.68
CA SER A 246 3.99 3.91 4.95
C SER A 246 3.88 5.43 4.90
N MET A 247 2.98 5.98 5.72
CA MET A 247 2.84 7.41 5.96
C MET A 247 3.58 7.76 7.26
N ILE A 248 4.61 8.60 7.17
CA ILE A 248 5.48 8.98 8.29
C ILE A 248 5.48 10.50 8.39
N ALA A 249 4.64 11.03 9.27
CA ALA A 249 4.39 12.47 9.28
C ALA A 249 4.17 13.05 10.66
N GLN A 250 4.37 14.36 10.82
CA GLN A 250 4.14 15.05 12.11
C GLN A 250 4.97 14.47 13.27
N ASN A 251 6.08 13.79 12.98
CA ASN A 251 7.06 13.40 13.99
C ASN A 251 8.12 14.50 14.13
N ALA A 252 8.90 14.51 15.21
CA ALA A 252 10.07 15.41 15.22
C ALA A 252 11.10 14.95 14.19
N CYS A 253 11.48 13.68 14.22
CA CYS A 253 12.25 12.99 13.20
C CYS A 253 11.41 11.85 12.61
N GLY A 254 11.20 11.84 11.29
CA GLY A 254 10.38 10.81 10.64
C GLY A 254 11.02 9.42 10.73
N LEU A 255 12.21 9.29 10.15
CA LEU A 255 13.04 8.09 10.17
C LEU A 255 14.40 8.40 10.80
N TYR A 256 14.88 7.54 11.68
CA TYR A 256 16.21 7.68 12.26
C TYR A 256 16.99 6.36 12.24
N VAL A 257 18.15 6.36 11.60
CA VAL A 257 19.04 5.20 11.53
C VAL A 257 20.36 5.59 12.18
N TYR A 258 20.65 4.98 13.33
CA TYR A 258 21.80 5.31 14.17
C TYR A 258 22.70 4.10 14.36
N LEU A 259 23.97 4.22 13.95
CA LEU A 259 24.97 3.15 14.08
C LEU A 259 24.44 1.79 13.58
N SER A 260 23.71 1.83 12.47
CA SER A 260 22.97 0.70 11.90
C SER A 260 23.07 0.75 10.37
N ASP A 261 23.13 -0.39 9.69
CA ASP A 261 23.43 -0.44 8.25
C ASP A 261 22.41 -1.31 7.48
N GLY A 262 22.22 -1.03 6.19
CA GLY A 262 21.42 -1.86 5.28
C GLY A 262 19.90 -1.67 5.35
N VAL A 263 19.41 -0.61 5.99
CA VAL A 263 17.96 -0.32 6.04
C VAL A 263 17.47 0.13 4.66
N SER A 264 16.44 -0.54 4.14
CA SER A 264 15.77 -0.16 2.89
C SER A 264 14.56 0.75 3.17
N VAL A 265 14.35 1.78 2.37
CA VAL A 265 13.26 2.74 2.54
C VAL A 265 12.62 2.97 1.17
N THR A 266 11.40 2.48 0.94
CA THR A 266 10.76 2.55 -0.40
C THR A 266 9.26 2.78 -0.37
N GLY A 267 8.72 3.59 -1.28
CA GLY A 267 7.26 3.78 -1.40
C GLY A 267 6.64 4.58 -0.24
N ASN A 268 7.44 5.26 0.58
CA ASN A 268 6.92 5.97 1.76
C ASN A 268 6.56 7.41 1.44
N ARG A 269 5.57 7.95 2.15
CA ARG A 269 5.29 9.38 2.22
C ARG A 269 5.84 9.92 3.54
N ILE A 270 6.92 10.68 3.46
CA ILE A 270 7.64 11.22 4.62
C ILE A 270 7.52 12.73 4.59
N ALA A 271 6.59 13.30 5.35
CA ALA A 271 6.20 14.70 5.22
C ALA A 271 5.87 15.35 6.56
N ASP A 272 5.99 16.67 6.64
CA ASP A 272 5.54 17.45 7.81
C ASP A 272 6.19 17.02 9.13
N ASN A 273 7.41 16.46 9.09
CA ASN A 273 8.20 16.19 10.29
C ASN A 273 8.98 17.45 10.70
N SER A 274 8.94 17.80 11.98
CA SER A 274 9.31 19.15 12.43
C SER A 274 10.80 19.44 12.40
N ASN A 275 11.67 18.43 12.58
CA ASN A 275 13.12 18.58 12.54
C ASN A 275 13.70 18.01 11.25
N THR A 276 13.41 16.76 10.92
CA THR A 276 13.91 16.10 9.71
C THR A 276 13.00 14.97 9.25
N GLY A 277 12.93 14.76 7.94
CA GLY A 277 12.24 13.60 7.37
C GLY A 277 12.99 12.30 7.66
N PHE A 278 14.30 12.28 7.44
CA PHE A 278 15.14 11.11 7.61
C PHE A 278 16.57 11.49 8.03
N GLU A 279 17.04 10.96 9.16
CA GLU A 279 18.40 11.14 9.63
C GLU A 279 19.20 9.83 9.63
N LEU A 280 20.44 9.91 9.14
CA LEU A 280 21.42 8.82 9.06
C LEU A 280 22.65 9.20 9.89
N TYR A 281 22.81 8.59 11.06
CA TYR A 281 23.97 8.78 11.91
C TYR A 281 24.96 7.62 11.77
N LEU A 282 26.12 7.87 11.13
CA LEU A 282 27.15 6.85 10.87
C LEU A 282 26.61 5.54 10.27
N SER A 283 25.67 5.69 9.33
CA SER A 283 24.81 4.63 8.79
C SER A 283 24.81 4.62 7.27
N GLY A 284 24.92 3.42 6.68
CA GLY A 284 25.03 3.24 5.23
C GLY A 284 24.59 1.89 4.71
N GLY A 285 24.87 1.63 3.43
CA GLY A 285 24.52 0.39 2.74
C GLY A 285 23.02 0.18 2.53
N GLY A 286 22.20 1.20 2.79
CA GLY A 286 20.77 1.18 2.55
C GLY A 286 20.41 1.42 1.09
N THR A 287 19.15 1.10 0.77
CA THR A 287 18.54 1.31 -0.55
C THR A 287 17.28 2.15 -0.37
N ILE A 288 17.30 3.37 -0.89
CA ILE A 288 16.31 4.42 -0.60
C ILE A 288 15.82 5.03 -1.92
N PHE A 289 14.70 4.54 -2.44
CA PHE A 289 14.13 5.05 -3.69
C PHE A 289 12.60 4.98 -3.68
N ASN A 290 11.96 5.68 -4.60
CA ASN A 290 10.51 5.75 -4.72
C ASN A 290 9.80 6.29 -3.47
N ASN A 291 10.44 7.17 -2.70
CA ASN A 291 9.81 7.84 -1.56
C ASN A 291 9.40 9.27 -1.93
N ARG A 292 8.39 9.78 -1.24
CA ARG A 292 7.96 11.18 -1.32
C ARG A 292 8.38 11.92 -0.05
N PHE A 293 9.54 12.56 -0.10
CA PHE A 293 10.03 13.46 0.93
C PHE A 293 9.40 14.85 0.75
N ASN A 294 8.83 15.41 1.81
CA ASN A 294 8.24 16.76 1.80
C ASN A 294 8.26 17.39 3.19
N ASN A 295 9.46 17.73 3.66
CA ASN A 295 9.73 18.34 4.97
C ASN A 295 10.57 19.60 4.75
N ASN A 296 10.63 20.48 5.75
CA ASN A 296 11.55 21.63 5.70
C ASN A 296 13.00 21.16 5.54
N VAL A 297 13.36 20.05 6.20
CA VAL A 297 14.63 19.34 6.03
C VAL A 297 14.30 17.88 5.72
N ASN A 298 14.62 17.41 4.50
CA ASN A 298 14.27 16.05 4.08
C ASN A 298 15.21 14.99 4.61
N VAL A 299 16.52 15.18 4.42
CA VAL A 299 17.55 14.22 4.82
C VAL A 299 18.70 14.94 5.52
N VAL A 300 19.21 14.35 6.60
CA VAL A 300 20.42 14.80 7.29
C VAL A 300 21.35 13.61 7.51
N PHE A 301 22.65 13.84 7.28
CA PHE A 301 23.71 12.91 7.67
C PHE A 301 24.45 13.48 8.87
N THR A 302 24.69 12.65 9.88
CA THR A 302 25.41 13.02 11.10
C THR A 302 26.50 12.01 11.43
N GLY A 303 27.61 12.52 11.99
CA GLY A 303 28.81 11.74 12.27
C GLY A 303 29.61 11.41 11.00
N GLU A 304 30.93 11.58 11.09
CA GLU A 304 31.85 11.39 9.96
C GLU A 304 32.69 10.11 10.10
N PRO A 305 33.04 9.44 8.99
CA PRO A 305 32.68 9.77 7.60
C PRO A 305 31.25 9.34 7.24
N PHE A 306 30.60 10.08 6.34
CA PHE A 306 29.34 9.65 5.75
C PHE A 306 29.50 8.35 4.97
N LYS A 307 28.63 7.38 5.24
CA LYS A 307 28.61 6.10 4.53
C LYS A 307 27.72 6.19 3.29
N ALA A 308 28.10 5.48 2.23
CA ALA A 308 27.35 5.44 0.98
C ALA A 308 26.00 4.71 1.14
N ASN A 309 24.97 5.23 0.48
CA ASN A 309 23.68 4.57 0.28
C ASN A 309 23.26 4.65 -1.19
N THR A 310 22.36 3.76 -1.60
CA THR A 310 21.79 3.78 -2.95
C THR A 310 20.49 4.57 -2.95
N TRP A 311 20.45 5.72 -3.63
CA TRP A 311 19.29 6.63 -3.62
C TRP A 311 18.37 6.52 -4.85
N SER A 312 18.72 5.65 -5.79
CA SER A 312 17.98 5.47 -7.02
C SER A 312 18.28 4.12 -7.66
N VAL A 313 17.33 3.62 -8.44
CA VAL A 313 17.52 2.46 -9.34
C VAL A 313 17.40 2.89 -10.79
N THR A 314 17.90 2.08 -11.72
CA THR A 314 17.69 2.30 -13.15
C THR A 314 16.18 2.33 -13.46
N PRO A 315 15.65 3.38 -14.11
CA PRO A 315 14.24 3.46 -14.49
C PRO A 315 13.75 2.19 -15.19
N GLY A 316 12.66 1.61 -14.70
CA GLY A 316 12.06 0.39 -15.23
C GLY A 316 12.66 -0.92 -14.71
N ALA A 317 13.76 -0.90 -13.94
CA ALA A 317 14.27 -2.10 -13.28
C ALA A 317 13.35 -2.59 -12.15
N ALA A 318 12.62 -1.67 -11.51
CA ALA A 318 11.53 -1.98 -10.60
C ALA A 318 10.19 -1.74 -11.31
N GLY A 319 9.27 -2.69 -11.19
CA GLY A 319 7.97 -2.64 -11.87
C GLY A 319 6.91 -1.81 -11.12
N GLY A 320 5.89 -1.38 -11.85
CA GLY A 320 4.77 -0.60 -11.32
C GLY A 320 4.98 0.90 -11.34
N PRO A 321 3.93 1.69 -11.03
CA PRO A 321 4.02 3.13 -11.01
C PRO A 321 4.89 3.63 -9.85
N ASN A 322 5.54 4.78 -10.05
CA ASN A 322 6.23 5.47 -8.98
C ASN A 322 5.25 6.17 -8.02
N ILE A 323 5.78 6.62 -6.88
CA ILE A 323 5.02 7.24 -5.79
C ILE A 323 4.33 8.56 -6.19
N MET A 324 4.72 9.15 -7.32
CA MET A 324 4.07 10.34 -7.90
C MET A 324 3.02 9.98 -8.95
N GLY A 325 2.84 8.69 -9.26
CA GLY A 325 1.87 8.19 -10.23
C GLY A 325 2.41 8.04 -11.66
N GLY A 326 3.69 8.33 -11.90
CA GLY A 326 4.35 8.09 -13.18
C GLY A 326 4.65 6.61 -13.43
N PRO A 327 4.94 6.20 -14.67
CA PRO A 327 4.98 4.78 -15.07
C PRO A 327 6.23 4.02 -14.64
N ARG A 328 7.33 4.71 -14.30
CA ARG A 328 8.64 4.10 -14.01
C ARG A 328 9.16 4.53 -12.66
N ILE A 329 9.70 3.57 -11.91
CA ILE A 329 10.41 3.80 -10.65
C ILE A 329 11.89 4.05 -10.93
N GLY A 330 12.44 5.14 -10.36
CA GLY A 330 13.85 5.50 -10.45
C GLY A 330 14.39 5.95 -9.09
N GLY A 331 14.33 7.25 -8.80
CA GLY A 331 14.77 7.86 -7.53
C GLY A 331 13.61 8.26 -6.61
N ASN A 332 13.82 9.33 -5.84
CA ASN A 332 12.86 9.86 -4.87
C ASN A 332 12.28 11.20 -5.32
N PHE A 333 11.14 11.56 -4.76
CA PHE A 333 10.60 12.91 -4.86
C PHE A 333 11.09 13.76 -3.68
N TRP A 334 11.68 14.91 -4.01
CA TRP A 334 12.33 15.85 -3.10
C TRP A 334 11.57 17.17 -3.04
N GLY A 335 10.48 17.19 -2.28
CA GLY A 335 9.65 18.38 -2.08
C GLY A 335 10.01 19.17 -0.82
N GLN A 336 9.54 20.41 -0.77
CA GLN A 336 9.44 21.22 0.45
C GLN A 336 8.02 21.78 0.57
N PRO A 337 7.51 22.03 1.80
CA PRO A 337 6.14 22.53 2.01
C PRO A 337 5.85 23.87 1.33
N ASP A 338 6.85 24.73 1.16
CA ASP A 338 6.75 26.04 0.48
C ASP A 338 6.83 25.95 -1.05
N GLY A 339 7.01 24.75 -1.60
CA GLY A 339 7.09 24.53 -3.04
C GLY A 339 8.49 24.68 -3.64
N THR A 340 9.53 24.95 -2.84
CA THR A 340 10.90 25.17 -3.36
C THR A 340 11.76 23.91 -3.43
N GLY A 341 11.19 22.73 -3.16
CA GLY A 341 11.92 21.48 -3.22
C GLY A 341 12.53 21.22 -4.60
N PHE A 342 13.61 20.44 -4.63
CA PHE A 342 14.34 20.12 -5.85
C PHE A 342 13.42 19.57 -6.94
N SER A 343 12.64 18.55 -6.61
CA SER A 343 11.67 17.92 -7.53
C SER A 343 10.54 18.86 -7.97
N GLN A 344 10.30 19.95 -7.26
CA GLN A 344 9.25 20.93 -7.57
C GLN A 344 9.75 22.04 -8.49
N THR A 345 11.06 22.28 -8.53
CA THR A 345 11.66 23.44 -9.20
C THR A 345 12.53 23.07 -10.39
N HIS A 346 13.01 21.84 -10.47
CA HIS A 346 13.86 21.38 -11.57
C HIS A 346 13.05 20.85 -12.75
N PRO A 347 13.54 21.08 -13.99
CA PRO A 347 12.82 20.67 -15.19
C PRO A 347 12.89 19.16 -15.41
N ASP A 348 11.85 18.69 -16.10
CA ASP A 348 11.74 17.39 -16.75
C ASP A 348 11.45 17.71 -18.22
N THR A 349 12.52 18.01 -18.97
CA THR A 349 12.39 18.57 -20.32
C THR A 349 11.98 17.51 -21.34
N ASN A 350 12.33 16.25 -21.09
CA ASN A 350 11.98 15.10 -21.93
C ASN A 350 10.64 14.45 -21.52
N GLY A 351 10.00 14.89 -20.42
CA GLY A 351 8.68 14.41 -19.98
C GLY A 351 8.70 12.96 -19.47
N ASP A 352 9.86 12.46 -19.08
CA ASP A 352 10.08 11.05 -18.80
C ASP A 352 9.78 10.66 -17.34
N GLY A 353 9.38 11.65 -16.54
CA GLY A 353 8.96 11.56 -15.14
C GLY A 353 10.07 11.87 -14.13
N PHE A 354 11.28 12.17 -14.59
CA PHE A 354 12.44 12.45 -13.75
C PHE A 354 12.97 13.86 -14.00
N CYS A 355 13.65 14.44 -13.01
CA CYS A 355 14.38 15.69 -13.21
C CYS A 355 15.60 15.42 -14.10
N ASP A 356 15.89 16.32 -15.03
CA ASP A 356 16.99 16.17 -16.02
C ASP A 356 18.39 16.10 -15.38
N ILE A 357 18.51 16.46 -14.10
CA ILE A 357 19.76 16.45 -13.35
C ILE A 357 19.67 15.62 -12.06
N ALA A 358 20.77 14.95 -11.73
CA ALA A 358 20.91 14.22 -10.48
C ALA A 358 20.96 15.17 -9.28
N LEU A 359 20.41 14.73 -8.15
CA LEU A 359 20.52 15.43 -6.87
C LEU A 359 21.68 14.82 -6.05
N GLN A 360 22.71 15.64 -5.80
CA GLN A 360 23.74 15.31 -4.82
C GLN A 360 23.23 15.63 -3.41
N ILE A 361 23.04 14.61 -2.59
CA ILE A 361 22.47 14.74 -1.23
C ILE A 361 23.60 14.96 -0.22
N ALA A 362 24.66 14.14 -0.32
CA ALA A 362 25.88 14.24 0.47
C ALA A 362 27.05 13.57 -0.27
N GLU A 363 28.24 13.55 0.33
CA GLU A 363 29.36 12.77 -0.20
C GLU A 363 28.97 11.29 -0.36
N GLN A 364 29.27 10.69 -1.53
CA GLN A 364 28.91 9.32 -1.89
C GLN A 364 27.40 8.99 -1.88
N ASN A 365 26.54 10.02 -1.84
CA ASN A 365 25.09 9.87 -1.74
C ASN A 365 24.42 10.79 -2.77
N SER A 366 24.09 10.22 -3.93
CA SER A 366 23.42 10.92 -5.03
C SER A 366 22.19 10.14 -5.50
N ASP A 367 21.10 10.85 -5.70
CA ASP A 367 19.92 10.37 -6.40
C ASP A 367 20.07 10.71 -7.89
N TYR A 368 20.27 9.70 -8.73
CA TYR A 368 20.51 9.88 -10.17
C TYR A 368 19.24 10.06 -10.98
N TYR A 369 18.07 9.74 -10.40
CA TYR A 369 16.78 9.84 -11.09
C TYR A 369 15.73 10.50 -10.18
N PRO A 370 15.94 11.74 -9.69
CA PRO A 370 14.96 12.42 -8.85
C PRO A 370 13.61 12.51 -9.56
N LEU A 371 12.51 12.14 -8.90
CA LEU A 371 11.17 12.20 -9.50
C LEU A 371 10.76 13.65 -9.71
N SER A 372 10.13 13.97 -10.84
CA SER A 372 9.65 15.32 -11.16
C SER A 372 8.23 15.58 -10.65
N ALA A 373 7.98 16.77 -10.09
CA ALA A 373 6.62 17.27 -9.81
C ALA A 373 5.85 17.60 -11.08
N ASN A 374 6.59 17.89 -12.16
CA ASN A 374 6.05 18.16 -13.49
C ASN A 374 5.87 16.87 -14.30
N SER A 375 5.88 15.71 -13.63
CA SER A 375 5.38 14.48 -14.24
C SER A 375 3.90 14.68 -14.56
N THR A 376 3.63 15.21 -15.76
CA THR A 376 2.35 14.96 -16.40
C THR A 376 2.19 13.45 -16.38
N PRO A 377 1.02 12.91 -15.97
CA PRO A 377 0.77 11.49 -16.08
C PRO A 377 1.09 11.10 -17.52
N THR A 378 2.25 10.49 -17.76
CA THR A 378 2.56 9.94 -19.05
C THR A 378 1.52 8.88 -19.22
N PRO A 379 0.61 9.06 -20.18
CA PRO A 379 -0.60 8.31 -20.14
C PRO A 379 -0.27 6.84 -20.33
N HIS A 380 -0.86 6.02 -19.46
CA HIS A 380 -0.49 4.62 -19.33
C HIS A 380 -0.85 3.87 -20.61
N VAL A 381 0.16 3.55 -21.41
CA VAL A 381 -0.01 2.79 -22.64
C VAL A 381 -0.21 1.30 -22.31
N VAL A 382 -1.18 0.65 -22.92
CA VAL A 382 -1.43 -0.78 -22.73
C VAL A 382 -1.06 -1.60 -23.97
N THR A 383 -1.06 -2.92 -23.86
CA THR A 383 -0.71 -3.78 -25.00
C THR A 383 -1.79 -3.68 -26.08
N VAL A 384 -1.41 -3.20 -27.25
CA VAL A 384 -2.29 -3.11 -28.42
C VAL A 384 -2.73 -4.52 -28.85
N PRO A 385 -4.01 -4.78 -29.16
CA PRO A 385 -4.47 -6.10 -29.56
C PRO A 385 -3.72 -6.65 -30.78
N GLY A 386 -3.00 -7.75 -30.60
CA GLY A 386 -2.15 -8.36 -31.64
C GLY A 386 -0.67 -8.00 -31.55
N ALA A 387 -0.28 -7.15 -30.60
CA ALA A 387 1.12 -6.87 -30.27
C ALA A 387 1.79 -8.05 -29.52
N GLY A 388 3.13 -8.12 -29.60
CA GLY A 388 3.96 -9.03 -28.82
C GLY A 388 4.36 -8.48 -27.45
N GLY A 389 4.28 -7.15 -27.27
CA GLY A 389 4.63 -6.44 -26.04
C GLY A 389 3.85 -5.13 -25.87
N VAL A 390 4.10 -4.41 -24.78
CA VAL A 390 3.58 -3.04 -24.60
C VAL A 390 4.31 -2.13 -25.59
N PRO A 391 3.61 -1.22 -26.28
CA PRO A 391 4.23 -0.24 -27.15
C PRO A 391 5.38 0.49 -26.46
N THR A 392 6.48 0.70 -27.18
CA THR A 392 7.65 1.42 -26.66
C THR A 392 7.98 2.65 -27.50
N ASP A 393 8.51 3.66 -26.83
CA ASP A 393 9.11 4.85 -27.43
C ASP A 393 10.63 4.60 -27.49
N THR A 394 11.12 4.30 -28.69
CA THR A 394 12.50 3.84 -28.92
C THR A 394 13.48 5.00 -29.14
N ASP A 395 12.99 6.19 -29.48
CA ASP A 395 13.80 7.40 -29.70
C ASP A 395 13.62 8.47 -28.60
N ALA A 396 12.76 8.22 -27.62
CA ALA A 396 12.47 9.04 -26.45
C ALA A 396 11.91 10.42 -26.80
N ASP A 397 11.12 10.53 -27.89
CA ASP A 397 10.46 11.77 -28.30
C ASP A 397 9.07 11.99 -27.65
N GLY A 398 8.62 11.02 -26.86
CA GLY A 398 7.32 10.99 -26.18
C GLY A 398 6.23 10.22 -26.93
N ARG A 399 6.53 9.66 -28.11
CA ARG A 399 5.58 8.88 -28.93
C ARG A 399 6.04 7.43 -29.07
N CYS A 400 5.10 6.49 -28.95
CA CYS A 400 5.42 5.08 -29.06
C CYS A 400 5.57 4.68 -30.53
N ASP A 401 6.79 4.58 -31.04
CA ASP A 401 7.10 4.24 -32.42
C ASP A 401 7.24 2.72 -32.67
N ASP A 402 7.55 1.93 -31.64
CA ASP A 402 7.42 0.46 -31.62
C ASP A 402 6.05 0.07 -31.05
N VAL A 403 5.01 0.18 -31.88
CA VAL A 403 3.60 -0.09 -31.53
C VAL A 403 3.38 -1.54 -31.12
N ASN A 404 4.14 -2.49 -31.66
CA ASN A 404 3.96 -3.91 -31.39
C ASN A 404 4.83 -4.45 -30.24
N GLY A 405 5.73 -3.61 -29.70
CA GLY A 405 6.54 -3.90 -28.53
C GLY A 405 7.62 -4.96 -28.79
N ASN A 406 8.13 -5.08 -30.02
CA ASN A 406 9.18 -6.05 -30.37
C ASN A 406 10.62 -5.49 -30.24
N GLY A 407 10.75 -4.23 -29.84
CA GLY A 407 12.00 -3.52 -29.67
C GLY A 407 12.58 -2.94 -30.96
N ARG A 408 11.78 -2.79 -32.02
CA ARG A 408 12.18 -2.18 -33.30
C ARG A 408 11.04 -1.36 -33.88
N LYS A 409 11.35 -0.18 -34.40
CA LYS A 409 10.48 0.60 -35.27
C LYS A 409 10.53 0.02 -36.68
N ASP A 410 9.50 -0.71 -37.11
CA ASP A 410 9.44 -1.31 -38.43
C ASP A 410 8.03 -1.31 -39.06
N PHE A 411 7.90 -1.91 -40.24
CA PHE A 411 6.64 -1.91 -40.98
C PHE A 411 5.51 -2.66 -40.26
N ALA A 412 5.82 -3.58 -39.35
CA ALA A 412 4.82 -4.30 -38.56
C ALA A 412 4.09 -3.36 -37.58
N ASP A 413 4.76 -2.33 -37.07
CA ASP A 413 4.15 -1.31 -36.21
C ASP A 413 3.09 -0.50 -36.94
N ILE A 414 3.40 -0.09 -38.17
CA ILE A 414 2.45 0.63 -39.03
C ILE A 414 1.22 -0.21 -39.32
N VAL A 415 1.42 -1.49 -39.66
CA VAL A 415 0.32 -2.40 -39.94
C VAL A 415 -0.55 -2.61 -38.71
N LEU A 416 0.06 -2.78 -37.53
CA LEU A 416 -0.67 -2.95 -36.30
C LEU A 416 -1.45 -1.68 -35.92
N TYR A 417 -0.80 -0.52 -35.99
CA TYR A 417 -1.43 0.77 -35.75
C TYR A 417 -2.65 0.97 -36.66
N PHE A 418 -2.48 0.77 -37.97
CA PHE A 418 -3.56 0.92 -38.94
C PHE A 418 -4.75 0.00 -38.62
N ASN A 419 -4.48 -1.27 -38.28
CA ASN A 419 -5.52 -2.24 -37.96
C ASN A 419 -6.23 -1.96 -36.62
N GLN A 420 -5.52 -1.37 -35.66
CA GLN A 420 -6.02 -1.12 -34.31
C GLN A 420 -6.34 0.34 -34.03
N MET A 421 -6.31 1.22 -35.04
CA MET A 421 -6.49 2.67 -34.88
C MET A 421 -7.75 3.05 -34.09
N SER A 422 -8.88 2.39 -34.36
CA SER A 422 -10.12 2.63 -33.60
C SER A 422 -10.02 2.19 -32.14
N TRP A 423 -9.28 1.11 -31.88
CA TRP A 423 -9.04 0.63 -30.51
C TRP A 423 -8.05 1.54 -29.78
N ILE A 424 -6.95 1.93 -30.43
CA ILE A 424 -5.94 2.86 -29.91
C ILE A 424 -6.64 4.19 -29.55
N ALA A 425 -7.42 4.76 -30.46
CA ALA A 425 -8.17 6.00 -30.21
C ALA A 425 -9.11 5.92 -28.99
N ALA A 426 -9.58 4.73 -28.61
CA ALA A 426 -10.53 4.52 -27.53
C ALA A 426 -9.91 4.07 -26.20
N ASN A 427 -8.71 3.47 -26.23
CA ASN A 427 -8.10 2.81 -25.07
C ASN A 427 -6.69 3.31 -24.76
N GLU A 428 -6.05 3.98 -25.71
CA GLU A 428 -4.71 4.52 -25.57
C GLU A 428 -4.75 6.05 -25.53
N PRO A 429 -3.73 6.67 -24.94
CA PRO A 429 -3.58 8.11 -25.03
C PRO A 429 -3.25 8.59 -26.43
N ALA A 430 -4.06 9.53 -26.91
CA ALA A 430 -3.80 10.18 -28.18
C ALA A 430 -2.38 10.78 -28.26
N ALA A 431 -1.88 11.42 -27.21
CA ALA A 431 -0.56 12.06 -27.21
C ALA A 431 0.61 11.10 -27.51
N SER A 432 0.50 9.82 -27.14
CA SER A 432 1.55 8.82 -27.39
C SER A 432 1.49 8.21 -28.80
N PHE A 433 0.39 8.46 -29.53
CA PHE A 433 0.09 7.80 -30.80
C PHE A 433 -0.31 8.80 -31.92
N ASP A 434 -0.40 10.10 -31.61
CA ASP A 434 -0.64 11.22 -32.55
C ASP A 434 0.71 11.73 -33.05
N TYR A 435 1.23 11.05 -34.07
CA TYR A 435 2.55 11.34 -34.63
C TYR A 435 2.55 12.62 -35.46
N ASN A 436 1.42 12.95 -36.08
CA ASN A 436 1.32 14.14 -36.91
C ASN A 436 1.00 15.42 -36.09
N GLY A 437 0.58 15.27 -34.83
CA GLY A 437 0.37 16.35 -33.87
C GLY A 437 -0.93 17.13 -34.07
N ASN A 438 -1.94 16.55 -34.72
CA ASN A 438 -3.22 17.23 -34.99
C ASN A 438 -4.26 17.06 -33.87
N GLY A 439 -3.90 16.38 -32.79
CA GLY A 439 -4.73 16.08 -31.63
C GLY A 439 -5.68 14.90 -31.82
N ARG A 440 -5.48 14.06 -32.85
CA ARG A 440 -6.36 12.92 -33.18
C ARG A 440 -5.54 11.71 -33.55
N ILE A 441 -6.15 10.54 -33.37
CA ILE A 441 -5.67 9.26 -33.89
C ILE A 441 -6.40 8.99 -35.19
N ASP A 442 -5.72 9.20 -36.31
CA ASP A 442 -6.32 9.08 -37.63
C ASP A 442 -5.33 8.59 -38.71
N PHE A 443 -5.75 8.64 -39.97
CA PHE A 443 -4.93 8.13 -41.07
C PHE A 443 -3.69 8.97 -41.35
N ALA A 444 -3.66 10.24 -40.94
CA ALA A 444 -2.48 11.09 -41.11
C ALA A 444 -1.32 10.62 -40.22
N ASP A 445 -1.59 9.96 -39.09
CA ASP A 445 -0.59 9.32 -38.23
C ASP A 445 0.11 8.15 -38.92
N VAL A 446 -0.67 7.33 -39.64
CA VAL A 446 -0.14 6.21 -40.43
C VAL A 446 0.75 6.71 -41.55
N VAL A 447 0.34 7.79 -42.23
CA VAL A 447 1.14 8.43 -43.28
C VAL A 447 2.42 9.02 -42.69
N TRP A 448 2.36 9.62 -41.50
CA TRP A 448 3.52 10.14 -40.81
C TRP A 448 4.51 9.03 -40.48
N LEU A 449 4.06 7.95 -39.83
CA LEU A 449 4.90 6.79 -39.50
C LEU A 449 5.57 6.21 -40.74
N LEU A 450 4.81 6.05 -41.84
CA LEU A 450 5.34 5.51 -43.10
C LEU A 450 6.45 6.39 -43.70
N ALA A 451 6.36 7.70 -43.53
CA ALA A 451 7.35 8.65 -44.02
C ALA A 451 8.60 8.76 -43.13
N HIS A 452 8.54 8.24 -41.89
CA HIS A 452 9.59 8.39 -40.88
C HIS A 452 10.06 7.05 -40.29
N LEU A 453 9.86 5.95 -41.04
CA LEU A 453 10.46 4.64 -40.79
C LEU A 453 11.98 4.64 -41.00
#